data_AF-A0A919Y2M2-F1
#
_entry.id   AF-A0A919Y2M2-F1
#
_cell.length_a   1.000
_cell.length_b   1.000
_cell.length_c   1.000
_cell.angle_alpha   90.00
_cell.angle_beta   90.00
_cell.angle_gamma   90.00
#
_symmetry.space_group_name_H-M   'P 1'
#
loop_
_entity.id
_entity.type
_entity.pdbx_description
1 polymer ?
#
loop_
_entity_poly.entity_id
_entity_poly.type
_entity_poly.pdbx_seq_one_letter_code
_entity_poly.pdbx_strand_id
1 'polypeptide(L)'
;MRKYLAAILALVIMLMPASVFAAASFTLDLSVKEVQRGGQLTLSGEVADESDDVVVKIVSPNQTILYIDVIPAASGAYSQTVTIPQAEDLAPAGQYTVVAGNGGLTASGTFTIPAKGSGTSPAPSPAPSPTPTVPANNNSSPVIDSDEIPPTAGQANGAKLQPELAKDGRYIVGRDVLAEAARQANGSVTIELPAAASESGAALEFPAKSLTELSDQGTDLIIVSGNRTVRFPAGALSLAADSSARIHIVVQAAWNNEAKAWVEQSLKNQSDYATTGVVLSVVIQLISGDSIQEIHQLDKSAVVTIALTSEQAQLISADLAGVYYADGASVEYVPGVLKNGQFTFSADHFSYYTILQYSKTFVDLVGHWAEASVKSLAAKQIVNGVDNNHYAPGRSITRAEFVALIMRALDHSGSQPTGQAAAGGFTDVPDGRYYTENVAEAAALGIITGYEGKFRPNDQITREEAVVALNRAADYFHLTASGQGQPAFTDAGSISDWAKEAVETAWSHGLIQGDGKKFNPGQAVTRAEVAVMVERLLKSSSL
;
A
#
# COMPACT_ATOMS: atom_id res chain seq x y z
N MET A 1 -14.47 32.55 -61.57
CA MET A 1 -13.57 32.34 -60.41
C MET A 1 -13.82 31.00 -59.70
N ARG A 2 -13.85 29.87 -60.42
CA ARG A 2 -14.00 28.52 -59.82
C ARG A 2 -13.08 27.44 -60.41
N LYS A 3 -12.16 27.82 -61.33
CA LYS A 3 -11.22 26.88 -61.98
C LYS A 3 -9.75 27.09 -61.60
N TYR A 4 -9.43 28.09 -60.77
CA TYR A 4 -8.06 28.35 -60.31
C TYR A 4 -7.84 28.08 -58.81
N LEU A 5 -8.89 27.67 -58.07
CA LEU A 5 -8.76 27.35 -56.64
C LEU A 5 -8.40 25.87 -56.39
N ALA A 6 -8.73 24.98 -57.33
CA ALA A 6 -8.42 23.54 -57.22
C ALA A 6 -6.95 23.22 -57.56
N ALA A 7 -6.30 24.02 -58.40
CA ALA A 7 -4.91 23.80 -58.80
C ALA A 7 -3.89 24.27 -57.75
N ILE A 8 -4.26 25.21 -56.87
CA ILE A 8 -3.39 25.71 -55.80
C ILE A 8 -3.48 24.81 -54.55
N LEU A 9 -4.63 24.16 -54.31
CA LEU A 9 -4.78 23.24 -53.19
C LEU A 9 -4.10 21.87 -53.46
N ALA A 10 -3.97 21.47 -54.72
CA ALA A 10 -3.25 20.24 -55.10
C ALA A 10 -1.72 20.41 -55.14
N LEU A 11 -1.21 21.65 -55.30
CA LEU A 11 0.24 21.91 -55.36
C LEU A 11 0.86 22.14 -53.98
N VAL A 12 0.08 22.54 -52.97
CA VAL A 12 0.57 22.75 -51.59
C VAL A 12 0.65 21.44 -50.77
N ILE A 13 0.11 20.33 -51.29
CA ILE A 13 0.20 19.00 -50.64
C ILE A 13 1.38 18.17 -51.17
N MET A 14 2.08 18.61 -52.24
CA MET A 14 3.17 17.84 -52.87
C MET A 14 4.59 18.30 -52.53
N LEU A 15 4.77 19.23 -51.59
CA LEU A 15 6.09 19.79 -51.24
C LEU A 15 6.30 20.04 -49.75
N MET A 16 5.59 19.29 -48.90
CA MET A 16 6.11 19.06 -47.55
C MET A 16 7.05 17.86 -47.64
N PRO A 17 8.31 17.96 -47.19
CA PRO A 17 9.05 16.74 -46.89
C PRO A 17 8.15 15.96 -45.94
N ALA A 18 7.74 14.76 -46.34
CA ALA A 18 7.36 13.77 -45.36
C ALA A 18 8.61 13.59 -44.50
N SER A 19 8.70 14.37 -43.42
CA SER A 19 9.45 13.96 -42.25
C SER A 19 8.78 12.67 -41.83
N VAL A 20 9.29 11.56 -42.36
CA VAL A 20 9.18 10.27 -41.70
C VAL A 20 9.82 10.55 -40.35
N PHE A 21 9.00 10.90 -39.37
CA PHE A 21 9.42 10.78 -37.98
C PHE A 21 9.72 9.30 -37.86
N ALA A 22 11.01 8.94 -37.94
CA ALA A 22 11.46 7.66 -37.47
C ALA A 22 10.94 7.59 -36.03
N ALA A 23 9.99 6.70 -35.76
CA ALA A 23 9.62 6.38 -34.39
C ALA A 23 10.93 6.06 -33.68
N ALA A 24 11.16 6.67 -32.51
CA ALA A 24 12.34 6.39 -31.71
C ALA A 24 12.47 4.87 -31.59
N SER A 25 13.53 4.31 -32.17
CA SER A 25 13.78 2.87 -32.15
C SER A 25 14.26 2.52 -30.75
N PHE A 26 13.45 1.76 -30.03
CA PHE A 26 13.82 1.16 -28.76
C PHE A 26 13.52 -0.33 -28.84
N THR A 27 14.56 -1.15 -28.86
CA THR A 27 14.44 -2.61 -29.00
C THR A 27 15.02 -3.31 -27.78
N LEU A 28 14.63 -4.57 -27.60
CA LEU A 28 15.21 -5.49 -26.63
C LEU A 28 15.37 -6.86 -27.27
N ASP A 29 16.60 -7.34 -27.29
CA ASP A 29 17.03 -8.63 -27.78
C ASP A 29 17.67 -9.45 -26.65
N LEU A 30 17.31 -10.73 -26.59
CA LEU A 30 17.83 -11.69 -25.64
C LEU A 30 18.71 -12.69 -26.39
N SER A 31 19.96 -12.85 -25.94
CA SER A 31 20.93 -13.78 -26.57
C SER A 31 20.45 -15.23 -26.66
N VAL A 32 19.62 -15.68 -25.72
CA VAL A 32 19.03 -17.01 -25.69
C VAL A 32 17.58 -16.98 -25.20
N LYS A 33 16.76 -17.93 -25.66
CA LYS A 33 15.37 -18.13 -25.18
C LYS A 33 15.26 -19.09 -24.00
N GLU A 34 16.33 -19.85 -23.73
CA GLU A 34 16.43 -20.79 -22.62
C GLU A 34 17.85 -20.70 -22.04
N VAL A 35 17.97 -20.62 -20.72
CA VAL A 35 19.24 -20.51 -20.00
C VAL A 35 19.22 -21.42 -18.77
N GLN A 36 20.34 -22.11 -18.53
CA GLN A 36 20.50 -22.96 -17.34
C GLN A 36 20.93 -22.12 -16.14
N ARG A 37 20.67 -22.59 -14.92
CA ARG A 37 21.22 -22.00 -13.70
C ARG A 37 22.75 -21.99 -13.75
N GLY A 38 23.37 -20.86 -13.40
CA GLY A 38 24.80 -20.60 -13.61
C GLY A 38 25.20 -20.23 -15.03
N GLY A 39 24.26 -20.23 -15.99
CA GLY A 39 24.46 -19.77 -17.35
C GLY A 39 24.41 -18.24 -17.45
N GLN A 40 24.81 -17.73 -18.61
CA GLN A 40 24.79 -16.29 -18.91
C GLN A 40 23.67 -15.94 -19.88
N LEU A 41 23.03 -14.80 -19.65
CA LEU A 41 22.05 -14.18 -20.50
C LEU A 41 22.52 -12.77 -20.83
N THR A 42 22.88 -12.53 -22.09
CA THR A 42 23.12 -11.17 -22.60
C THR A 42 21.80 -10.54 -23.04
N LEU A 43 21.56 -9.34 -22.52
CA LEU A 43 20.49 -8.41 -22.88
C LEU A 43 21.11 -7.32 -23.75
N SER A 44 20.47 -6.97 -24.85
CA SER A 44 20.96 -5.89 -25.72
C SER A 44 19.83 -5.22 -26.48
N GLY A 45 20.04 -4.02 -27.00
CA GLY A 45 19.09 -3.38 -27.88
C GLY A 45 19.61 -2.08 -28.46
N GLU A 46 18.81 -1.49 -29.33
CA GLU A 46 19.05 -0.17 -29.91
C GLU A 46 18.23 0.88 -29.18
N VAL A 47 18.78 2.08 -29.06
CA VAL A 47 18.14 3.23 -28.43
C VAL A 47 18.45 4.48 -29.26
N ALA A 48 17.39 5.21 -29.64
CA ALA A 48 17.53 6.40 -30.47
C ALA A 48 17.93 7.65 -29.67
N ASP A 49 17.61 7.69 -28.37
CA ASP A 49 17.94 8.80 -27.47
C ASP A 49 18.90 8.34 -26.38
N GLU A 50 20.16 8.77 -26.48
CA GLU A 50 21.23 8.44 -25.52
C GLU A 50 21.23 9.40 -24.32
N SER A 51 20.28 10.35 -24.21
CA SER A 51 20.23 11.27 -23.07
C SER A 51 19.76 10.60 -21.79
N ASP A 52 19.03 9.49 -21.91
CA ASP A 52 18.50 8.70 -20.81
C ASP A 52 19.16 7.32 -20.78
N ASP A 53 19.42 6.80 -19.58
CA ASP A 53 19.91 5.43 -19.42
C ASP A 53 18.80 4.40 -19.67
N VAL A 54 19.19 3.15 -19.93
CA VAL A 54 18.26 2.04 -20.13
C VAL A 54 18.10 1.24 -18.85
N VAL A 55 16.94 1.35 -18.21
CA VAL A 55 16.62 0.53 -17.04
C VAL A 55 16.16 -0.84 -17.52
N VAL A 56 16.82 -1.90 -17.05
CA VAL A 56 16.44 -3.28 -17.39
C VAL A 56 16.10 -4.06 -16.14
N LYS A 57 14.98 -4.77 -16.19
CA LYS A 57 14.45 -5.61 -15.11
C LYS A 57 14.18 -7.01 -15.62
N ILE A 58 14.62 -8.03 -14.90
CA ILE A 58 14.25 -9.43 -15.11
C ILE A 58 13.30 -9.86 -13.99
N VAL A 59 12.13 -10.36 -14.38
CA VAL A 59 11.07 -10.83 -13.47
C VAL A 59 10.93 -12.33 -13.62
N SER A 60 10.92 -13.02 -12.49
CA SER A 60 10.76 -14.46 -12.38
C SER A 60 9.31 -14.93 -12.53
N PRO A 61 9.06 -16.24 -12.71
CA PRO A 61 7.71 -16.79 -12.87
C PRO A 61 6.80 -16.57 -11.64
N ASN A 62 7.41 -16.48 -10.45
CA ASN A 62 6.76 -16.12 -9.19
C ASN A 62 6.74 -14.61 -8.94
N GLN A 63 6.99 -13.81 -9.99
CA GLN A 63 6.90 -12.35 -9.98
C GLN A 63 7.93 -11.62 -9.09
N THR A 64 8.98 -12.31 -8.63
CA THR A 64 10.14 -11.70 -7.97
C THR A 64 11.10 -11.09 -8.98
N ILE A 65 11.75 -9.98 -8.64
CA ILE A 65 12.77 -9.37 -9.48
C ILE A 65 14.07 -10.17 -9.34
N LEU A 66 14.50 -10.82 -10.42
CA LEU A 66 15.79 -11.52 -10.47
C LEU A 66 16.96 -10.55 -10.65
N TYR A 67 16.75 -9.49 -11.43
CA TYR A 67 17.80 -8.54 -11.80
C TYR A 67 17.16 -7.19 -12.09
N ILE A 68 17.79 -6.11 -11.65
CA ILE A 68 17.47 -4.76 -12.07
C ILE A 68 18.77 -3.96 -12.18
N ASP A 69 18.93 -3.21 -13.27
CA ASP A 69 20.12 -2.39 -13.47
C ASP A 69 19.84 -1.24 -14.43
N VAL A 70 20.72 -0.25 -14.40
CA VAL A 70 20.71 0.92 -15.28
C VAL A 70 21.90 0.80 -16.22
N ILE A 71 21.61 0.53 -17.49
CA ILE A 71 22.62 0.30 -18.52
C ILE A 71 22.81 1.59 -19.31
N PRO A 72 24.01 2.19 -19.30
CA PRO A 72 24.27 3.36 -20.10
C PRO A 72 24.20 3.02 -21.58
N ALA A 73 23.52 3.87 -22.35
CA ALA A 73 23.50 3.80 -23.80
C ALA A 73 24.78 4.42 -24.37
N ALA A 74 25.38 3.79 -25.37
CA ALA A 74 26.50 4.35 -26.09
C ALA A 74 26.41 4.04 -27.59
N SER A 75 26.51 5.07 -28.43
CA SER A 75 26.48 4.91 -29.90
C SER A 75 25.21 4.22 -30.41
N GLY A 76 24.07 4.53 -29.80
CA GLY A 76 22.74 4.06 -30.18
C GLY A 76 22.40 2.65 -29.71
N ALA A 77 23.20 2.06 -28.83
CA ALA A 77 22.98 0.70 -28.33
C ALA A 77 23.30 0.55 -26.84
N TYR A 78 22.73 -0.48 -26.23
CA TYR A 78 23.01 -0.89 -24.86
C TYR A 78 23.22 -2.40 -24.81
N SER A 79 24.06 -2.89 -23.89
CA SER A 79 24.21 -4.33 -23.68
C SER A 79 24.74 -4.63 -22.29
N GLN A 80 24.22 -5.71 -21.68
CA GLN A 80 24.63 -6.18 -20.37
C GLN A 80 24.49 -7.70 -20.30
N THR A 81 25.45 -8.37 -19.64
CA THR A 81 25.41 -9.83 -19.46
C THR A 81 25.12 -10.18 -18.01
N VAL A 82 24.00 -10.86 -17.79
CA VAL A 82 23.53 -11.30 -16.48
C VAL A 82 23.88 -12.77 -16.28
N THR A 83 24.46 -13.11 -15.13
CA THR A 83 24.69 -14.52 -14.74
C THR A 83 23.50 -15.00 -13.92
N ILE A 84 22.86 -16.08 -14.34
CA ILE A 84 21.70 -16.65 -13.67
C ILE A 84 22.15 -17.37 -12.39
N PRO A 85 21.56 -17.09 -11.22
CA PRO A 85 21.90 -17.76 -9.96
C PRO A 85 21.84 -19.29 -10.06
N GLN A 86 22.78 -19.94 -9.37
CA GLN A 86 22.86 -21.41 -9.30
C GLN A 86 21.76 -22.01 -8.42
N ALA A 87 21.30 -21.25 -7.41
CA ALA A 87 20.34 -21.71 -6.42
C ALA A 87 18.90 -21.63 -6.94
N GLU A 88 18.12 -22.69 -6.71
CA GLU A 88 16.76 -22.84 -7.27
C GLU A 88 15.71 -21.96 -6.61
N ASP A 89 15.92 -21.60 -5.35
CA ASP A 89 15.16 -20.59 -4.62
C ASP A 89 15.37 -19.18 -5.19
N LEU A 90 16.59 -18.87 -5.67
CA LEU A 90 16.91 -17.58 -6.30
C LEU A 90 16.56 -17.54 -7.79
N ALA A 91 16.54 -18.70 -8.47
CA ALA A 91 16.20 -18.84 -9.87
C ALA A 91 15.22 -20.02 -10.09
N PRO A 92 13.94 -19.87 -9.70
CA PRO A 92 12.93 -20.92 -9.87
C PRO A 92 12.72 -21.28 -11.35
N ALA A 93 12.39 -22.54 -11.62
CA ALA A 93 12.11 -22.95 -12.99
C ALA A 93 10.83 -22.29 -13.52
N GLY A 94 10.84 -21.88 -14.78
CA GLY A 94 9.69 -21.28 -15.47
C GLY A 94 10.07 -20.17 -16.43
N GLN A 95 9.05 -19.44 -16.89
CA GLN A 95 9.22 -18.31 -17.81
C GLN A 95 9.51 -17.01 -17.07
N TYR A 96 10.60 -16.37 -17.47
CA TYR A 96 11.04 -15.06 -16.99
C TYR A 96 10.68 -13.99 -18.01
N THR A 97 10.35 -12.80 -17.52
CA THR A 97 10.06 -11.61 -18.34
C THR A 97 11.17 -10.60 -18.15
N VAL A 98 11.79 -10.18 -19.24
CA VAL A 98 12.74 -9.05 -19.26
C VAL A 98 11.99 -7.82 -19.75
N VAL A 99 12.12 -6.72 -19.05
CA VAL A 99 11.56 -5.41 -19.42
C VAL A 99 12.71 -4.42 -19.45
N ALA A 100 12.86 -3.73 -20.57
CA ALA A 100 13.78 -2.61 -20.72
C ALA A 100 12.96 -1.31 -20.88
N GLY A 101 13.45 -0.20 -20.38
CA GLY A 101 12.82 1.12 -20.54
C GLY A 101 13.83 2.25 -20.70
N ASN A 102 13.47 3.26 -21.51
CA ASN A 102 14.30 4.43 -21.82
C ASN A 102 13.39 5.64 -22.12
N GLY A 103 13.47 6.71 -21.34
CA GLY A 103 12.75 7.97 -21.61
C GLY A 103 11.24 7.87 -21.84
N GLY A 104 10.58 6.84 -21.27
CA GLY A 104 9.14 6.55 -21.45
C GLY A 104 8.81 5.47 -22.50
N LEU A 105 9.79 4.99 -23.26
CA LEU A 105 9.68 3.82 -24.13
C LEU A 105 9.90 2.54 -23.33
N THR A 106 9.24 1.45 -23.73
CA THR A 106 9.43 0.13 -23.10
C THR A 106 9.48 -0.98 -24.15
N ALA A 107 10.32 -1.98 -23.90
CA ALA A 107 10.45 -3.19 -24.70
C ALA A 107 10.50 -4.38 -23.76
N SER A 108 9.91 -5.52 -24.17
CA SER A 108 9.90 -6.72 -23.33
C SER A 108 10.22 -7.97 -24.12
N GLY A 109 10.83 -8.93 -23.44
CA GLY A 109 11.19 -10.24 -23.95
C GLY A 109 10.97 -11.31 -22.89
N THR A 110 11.01 -12.58 -23.28
CA THR A 110 10.92 -13.68 -22.32
C THR A 110 11.98 -14.73 -22.58
N PHE A 111 12.47 -15.37 -21.52
CA PHE A 111 13.32 -16.54 -21.58
C PHE A 111 12.86 -17.58 -20.54
N THR A 112 13.33 -18.82 -20.62
CA THR A 112 12.94 -19.90 -19.71
C THR A 112 14.15 -20.46 -18.96
N ILE A 113 13.95 -20.79 -17.69
CA ILE A 113 14.86 -21.66 -16.92
C ILE A 113 14.18 -23.02 -16.74
N PRO A 114 14.76 -24.13 -17.22
CA PRO A 114 14.14 -25.44 -17.14
C PRO A 114 14.23 -26.05 -15.73
N ALA A 115 13.27 -26.93 -15.41
CA ALA A 115 13.24 -27.66 -14.14
C ALA A 115 14.40 -28.69 -14.06
N LYS A 116 14.88 -28.94 -12.84
CA LYS A 116 16.01 -29.86 -12.60
C LYS A 116 15.61 -31.30 -12.98
N GLY A 117 15.96 -31.73 -14.20
CA GLY A 117 15.69 -33.08 -14.69
C GLY A 117 15.57 -33.25 -16.21
N SER A 118 15.44 -32.18 -17.01
CA SER A 118 15.43 -32.28 -18.48
C SER A 118 16.85 -32.15 -19.04
N GLY A 119 17.62 -33.23 -18.97
CA GLY A 119 18.93 -33.28 -19.61
C GLY A 119 18.82 -33.42 -21.13
N THR A 120 19.42 -32.47 -21.85
CA THR A 120 20.19 -32.78 -23.06
C THR A 120 21.53 -32.04 -23.00
N SER A 121 22.60 -32.80 -23.16
CA SER A 121 24.01 -32.41 -23.15
C SER A 121 24.32 -31.16 -23.99
N PRO A 122 25.22 -30.24 -23.56
CA PRO A 122 25.64 -29.13 -24.39
C PRO A 122 26.54 -29.63 -25.55
N ALA A 123 26.28 -29.12 -26.75
CA ALA A 123 27.21 -29.17 -27.88
C ALA A 123 28.31 -28.11 -27.70
N PRO A 124 29.53 -28.31 -28.20
CA PRO A 124 30.61 -27.35 -28.04
C PRO A 124 30.36 -26.09 -28.88
N SER A 125 30.47 -24.92 -28.26
CA SER A 125 30.40 -23.61 -28.92
C SER A 125 31.71 -23.31 -29.69
N PRO A 126 31.68 -22.61 -30.84
CA PRO A 126 32.86 -22.32 -31.65
C PRO A 126 33.73 -21.20 -31.04
N ALA A 127 34.99 -21.18 -31.45
CA ALA A 127 36.04 -20.26 -31.00
C ALA A 127 35.70 -18.76 -31.17
N PRO A 128 36.25 -17.87 -30.33
CA PRO A 128 36.04 -16.44 -30.43
C PRO A 128 36.78 -15.85 -31.64
N SER A 129 36.11 -14.98 -32.40
CA SER A 129 36.72 -14.09 -33.39
C SER A 129 37.12 -12.76 -32.69
N PRO A 130 38.22 -12.09 -33.08
CA PRO A 130 38.86 -11.09 -32.25
C PRO A 130 38.16 -9.72 -32.31
N THR A 131 37.99 -9.10 -31.15
CA THR A 131 37.62 -7.67 -31.00
C THR A 131 38.86 -6.79 -31.21
N PRO A 132 38.75 -5.63 -31.89
CA PRO A 132 39.88 -4.72 -32.12
C PRO A 132 40.35 -4.02 -30.83
N THR A 133 41.66 -4.01 -30.63
CA THR A 133 42.38 -3.31 -29.56
C THR A 133 42.45 -1.81 -29.82
N VAL A 134 42.09 -0.98 -28.84
CA VAL A 134 42.47 0.45 -28.76
C VAL A 134 43.55 0.61 -27.66
N PRO A 135 44.61 1.42 -27.86
CA PRO A 135 45.76 1.44 -26.96
C PRO A 135 45.49 2.22 -25.66
N ALA A 136 46.08 1.71 -24.58
CA ALA A 136 46.10 2.31 -23.25
C ALA A 136 46.72 3.72 -23.26
N ASN A 137 46.08 4.67 -22.60
CA ASN A 137 46.73 5.90 -22.15
C ASN A 137 46.73 5.93 -20.62
N ASN A 138 47.94 5.89 -20.06
CA ASN A 138 48.21 6.01 -18.63
C ASN A 138 47.99 7.46 -18.20
N ASN A 139 46.99 7.69 -17.34
CA ASN A 139 47.10 8.71 -16.30
C ASN A 139 46.19 8.37 -15.12
N SER A 140 46.83 8.17 -13.98
CA SER A 140 46.28 7.73 -12.71
C SER A 140 45.51 8.84 -11.97
N SER A 141 44.21 8.57 -11.74
CA SER A 141 43.42 8.71 -10.49
C SER A 141 43.24 10.09 -9.82
N PRO A 142 42.10 10.33 -9.11
CA PRO A 142 41.27 9.32 -8.45
C PRO A 142 39.94 9.04 -9.15
N VAL A 143 39.79 7.79 -9.55
CA VAL A 143 38.49 7.13 -9.73
C VAL A 143 37.94 6.88 -8.32
N ILE A 144 36.74 7.36 -8.03
CA ILE A 144 36.00 6.96 -6.82
C ILE A 144 35.34 5.62 -7.18
N ASP A 145 35.68 4.55 -6.47
CA ASP A 145 35.01 3.25 -6.56
C ASP A 145 33.51 3.43 -6.29
N SER A 146 32.67 2.89 -7.17
CA SER A 146 31.20 3.00 -7.15
C SER A 146 30.51 2.11 -6.11
N ASP A 147 31.25 1.35 -5.29
CA ASP A 147 30.69 0.37 -4.35
C ASP A 147 30.67 0.82 -2.88
N GLU A 148 31.44 1.84 -2.49
CA GLU A 148 31.55 2.25 -1.08
C GLU A 148 30.84 3.58 -0.82
N ILE A 149 29.87 3.58 0.09
CA ILE A 149 29.16 4.79 0.53
C ILE A 149 30.11 5.60 1.43
N PRO A 150 30.54 6.83 1.05
CA PRO A 150 31.43 7.62 1.89
C PRO A 150 30.80 7.87 3.27
N PRO A 151 31.55 7.71 4.38
CA PRO A 151 31.00 7.88 5.73
C PRO A 151 30.36 9.24 5.97
N THR A 152 30.82 10.28 5.27
CA THR A 152 30.34 11.66 5.37
C THR A 152 29.34 12.05 4.28
N ALA A 153 28.83 11.10 3.47
CA ALA A 153 27.91 11.41 2.38
C ALA A 153 26.56 11.96 2.91
N GLY A 154 26.05 13.00 2.26
CA GLY A 154 24.83 13.71 2.66
C GLY A 154 25.07 14.77 3.74
N GLN A 155 23.97 15.37 4.22
CA GLN A 155 24.00 16.45 5.21
C GLN A 155 22.99 16.20 6.33
N ALA A 156 23.37 16.55 7.56
CA ALA A 156 22.49 16.52 8.73
C ALA A 156 22.18 17.93 9.22
N ASN A 157 20.90 18.18 9.53
CA ASN A 157 20.43 19.36 10.24
C ASN A 157 19.50 18.92 11.38
N GLY A 158 20.07 18.77 12.58
CA GLY A 158 19.36 18.07 13.65
C GLY A 158 19.17 16.60 13.32
N ALA A 159 17.96 16.10 13.55
CA ALA A 159 17.54 14.74 13.22
C ALA A 159 17.15 14.54 11.74
N LYS A 160 17.21 15.60 10.92
CA LYS A 160 16.85 15.56 9.50
C LYS A 160 18.09 15.40 8.63
N LEU A 161 17.99 14.50 7.66
CA LEU A 161 19.04 14.11 6.74
C LEU A 161 18.63 14.44 5.31
N GLN A 162 19.52 15.11 4.60
CA GLN A 162 19.44 15.32 3.16
C GLN A 162 20.45 14.37 2.49
N PRO A 163 20.02 13.37 1.72
CA PRO A 163 20.90 12.49 0.97
C PRO A 163 21.71 13.24 -0.10
N GLU A 164 22.91 12.74 -0.38
CA GLU A 164 23.73 13.19 -1.50
C GLU A 164 23.41 12.39 -2.76
N LEU A 165 23.35 13.04 -3.92
CA LEU A 165 23.17 12.36 -5.20
C LEU A 165 24.53 11.88 -5.72
N ALA A 166 24.71 10.56 -5.78
CA ALA A 166 25.88 9.91 -6.37
C ALA A 166 25.88 10.02 -7.90
N LYS A 167 27.04 9.78 -8.51
CA LYS A 167 27.24 9.90 -9.96
C LYS A 167 26.43 8.89 -10.78
N ASP A 168 26.04 7.79 -10.16
CA ASP A 168 25.22 6.71 -10.74
C ASP A 168 23.72 6.91 -10.52
N GLY A 169 23.31 8.09 -10.04
CA GLY A 169 21.90 8.45 -9.86
C GLY A 169 21.28 7.97 -8.54
N ARG A 170 22.02 7.26 -7.68
CA ARG A 170 21.55 6.85 -6.35
C ARG A 170 21.65 7.99 -5.35
N TYR A 171 20.71 8.06 -4.42
CA TYR A 171 20.81 8.90 -3.23
C TYR A 171 21.49 8.14 -2.11
N ILE A 172 22.55 8.71 -1.53
CA ILE A 172 23.36 8.05 -0.52
C ILE A 172 23.42 8.86 0.78
N VAL A 173 23.42 8.15 1.91
CA VAL A 173 23.65 8.70 3.25
C VAL A 173 24.76 7.92 3.94
N GLY A 174 25.80 8.63 4.35
CA GLY A 174 26.95 8.07 5.05
C GLY A 174 26.64 7.74 6.52
N ARG A 175 27.35 6.74 7.06
CA ARG A 175 27.18 6.29 8.45
C ARG A 175 27.43 7.40 9.47
N ASP A 176 28.45 8.25 9.28
CA ASP A 176 28.80 9.29 10.25
C ASP A 176 27.71 10.37 10.30
N VAL A 177 27.14 10.72 9.14
CA VAL A 177 26.04 11.67 9.00
C VAL A 177 24.79 11.14 9.70
N LEU A 178 24.45 9.87 9.47
CA LEU A 178 23.30 9.23 10.11
C LEU A 178 23.49 9.11 11.63
N ALA A 179 24.69 8.72 12.08
CA ALA A 179 25.02 8.64 13.50
C ALA A 179 25.01 10.02 14.20
N GLU A 180 25.39 11.09 13.51
CA GLU A 180 25.25 12.47 14.00
C GLU A 180 23.77 12.85 14.18
N ALA A 181 22.94 12.58 13.18
CA ALA A 181 21.50 12.86 13.28
C ALA A 181 20.82 12.03 14.37
N ALA A 182 21.19 10.76 14.52
CA ALA A 182 20.69 9.88 15.57
C ALA A 182 21.01 10.42 16.98
N ARG A 183 22.24 10.95 17.19
CA ARG A 183 22.63 11.59 18.46
C ARG A 183 21.82 12.85 18.79
N GLN A 184 21.26 13.51 17.78
CA GLN A 184 20.43 14.71 17.93
C GLN A 184 18.92 14.40 17.86
N ALA A 185 18.55 13.15 17.62
CA ALA A 185 17.16 12.72 17.46
C ALA A 185 16.44 12.63 18.81
N ASN A 186 15.18 13.06 18.82
CA ASN A 186 14.24 12.78 19.92
C ASN A 186 13.25 11.71 19.46
N GLY A 187 13.74 10.47 19.34
CA GLY A 187 12.96 9.27 19.01
C GLY A 187 12.84 8.93 17.52
N SER A 188 13.25 9.81 16.60
CA SER A 188 13.29 9.47 15.16
C SER A 188 14.32 10.28 14.37
N VAL A 189 14.88 9.67 13.34
CA VAL A 189 15.70 10.30 12.29
C VAL A 189 14.91 10.32 11.00
N THR A 190 14.92 11.44 10.29
CA THR A 190 14.19 11.61 9.03
C THR A 190 15.14 11.78 7.86
N ILE A 191 15.04 10.94 6.84
CA ILE A 191 15.69 11.11 5.55
C ILE A 191 14.68 11.72 4.57
N GLU A 192 14.94 12.95 4.12
CA GLU A 192 14.09 13.67 3.16
C GLU A 192 14.67 13.54 1.75
N LEU A 193 14.04 12.71 0.90
CA LEU A 193 14.42 12.57 -0.49
C LEU A 193 13.96 13.80 -1.30
N PRO A 194 14.78 14.32 -2.23
CA PRO A 194 14.36 15.38 -3.14
C PRO A 194 13.18 14.95 -4.02
N ALA A 195 12.34 15.89 -4.44
CA ALA A 195 11.16 15.60 -5.27
C ALA A 195 11.48 14.81 -6.56
N ALA A 196 12.61 15.10 -7.20
CA ALA A 196 13.07 14.38 -8.38
C ALA A 196 13.28 12.87 -8.12
N ALA A 197 13.70 12.49 -6.91
CA ALA A 197 13.87 11.09 -6.51
C ALA A 197 12.54 10.34 -6.48
N SER A 198 11.49 11.01 -6.02
CA SER A 198 10.14 10.44 -5.90
C SER A 198 9.48 10.20 -7.25
N GLU A 199 9.83 11.01 -8.26
CA GLU A 199 9.31 10.90 -9.63
C GLU A 199 10.07 9.83 -10.44
N SER A 200 11.39 9.74 -10.27
CA SER A 200 12.23 8.76 -10.98
C SER A 200 12.28 7.38 -10.32
N GLY A 201 11.85 7.26 -9.06
CA GLY A 201 12.02 6.05 -8.27
C GLY A 201 13.49 5.80 -7.92
N ALA A 202 14.28 6.87 -7.74
CA ALA A 202 15.70 6.76 -7.41
C ALA A 202 15.90 6.03 -6.07
N ALA A 203 16.91 5.17 -6.02
CA ALA A 203 17.23 4.41 -4.82
C ALA A 203 17.88 5.28 -3.75
N LEU A 204 17.51 5.03 -2.50
CA LEU A 204 18.20 5.49 -1.31
C LEU A 204 19.09 4.36 -0.79
N GLU A 205 20.38 4.64 -0.61
CA GLU A 205 21.32 3.72 0.02
C GLU A 205 22.02 4.27 1.25
N PHE A 206 22.19 3.42 2.25
CA PHE A 206 22.99 3.70 3.45
C PHE A 206 23.53 2.41 4.07
N PRO A 207 24.60 2.47 4.87
CA PRO A 207 25.18 1.27 5.49
C PRO A 207 24.18 0.53 6.39
N ALA A 208 24.09 -0.80 6.28
CA ALA A 208 23.12 -1.61 7.02
C ALA A 208 23.31 -1.52 8.54
N LYS A 209 24.55 -1.33 9.00
CA LYS A 209 24.87 -1.09 10.41
C LYS A 209 24.16 0.11 11.01
N SER A 210 23.80 1.11 10.21
CA SER A 210 23.05 2.26 10.69
C SER A 210 21.67 1.87 11.21
N LEU A 211 21.03 0.82 10.67
CA LEU A 211 19.76 0.31 11.22
C LEU A 211 19.94 -0.32 12.60
N THR A 212 21.03 -1.07 12.80
CA THR A 212 21.36 -1.63 14.12
C THR A 212 21.61 -0.52 15.14
N GLU A 213 22.37 0.51 14.77
CA GLU A 213 22.66 1.65 15.65
C GLU A 213 21.40 2.42 16.04
N LEU A 214 20.47 2.64 15.09
CA LEU A 214 19.18 3.25 15.37
C LEU A 214 18.33 2.37 16.29
N SER A 215 18.29 1.06 16.03
CA SER A 215 17.56 0.09 16.85
C SER A 215 18.07 0.06 18.29
N ASP A 216 19.39 0.03 18.50
CA ASP A 216 20.02 0.02 19.83
C ASP A 216 19.70 1.28 20.64
N GLN A 217 19.49 2.40 19.96
CA GLN A 217 19.10 3.69 20.56
C GLN A 217 17.58 3.84 20.74
N GLY A 218 16.77 2.90 20.23
CA GLY A 218 15.32 3.03 20.21
C GLY A 218 14.83 4.16 19.30
N THR A 219 15.59 4.49 18.25
CA THR A 219 15.31 5.58 17.31
C THR A 219 14.67 5.04 16.04
N ASP A 220 13.52 5.60 15.66
CA ASP A 220 12.83 5.24 14.42
C ASP A 220 13.51 5.84 13.19
N LEU A 221 13.39 5.16 12.05
CA LEU A 221 13.79 5.70 10.75
C LEU A 221 12.56 6.18 9.98
N ILE A 222 12.55 7.43 9.53
CA ILE A 222 11.50 8.00 8.70
C ILE A 222 12.08 8.32 7.33
N ILE A 223 11.46 7.83 6.27
CA ILE A 223 11.80 8.17 4.88
C ILE A 223 10.65 9.00 4.32
N VAL A 224 10.96 10.21 3.86
CA VAL A 224 10.01 11.10 3.19
C VAL A 224 10.36 11.14 1.71
N SER A 225 9.40 10.77 0.85
CA SER A 225 9.52 10.80 -0.61
C SER A 225 8.29 11.50 -1.19
N GLY A 226 8.44 12.77 -1.57
CA GLY A 226 7.36 13.59 -2.12
C GLY A 226 6.22 13.78 -1.11
N ASN A 227 5.03 13.26 -1.45
CA ASN A 227 3.84 13.28 -0.60
C ASN A 227 3.63 11.98 0.18
N ARG A 228 4.70 11.20 0.39
CA ARG A 228 4.70 9.92 1.09
C ARG A 228 5.70 9.93 2.23
N THR A 229 5.31 9.30 3.34
CA THR A 229 6.18 9.07 4.49
C THR A 229 6.10 7.60 4.87
N VAL A 230 7.25 6.96 5.05
CA VAL A 230 7.35 5.59 5.59
C VAL A 230 8.17 5.66 6.87
N ARG A 231 7.55 5.39 8.01
CA ARG A 231 8.19 5.33 9.32
C ARG A 231 8.40 3.87 9.72
N PHE A 232 9.65 3.49 9.85
CA PHE A 232 10.10 2.21 10.38
C PHE A 232 10.36 2.36 11.87
N PRO A 233 9.60 1.69 12.74
CA PRO A 233 9.93 1.63 14.17
C PRO A 233 11.34 1.08 14.40
N ALA A 234 11.98 1.48 15.50
CA ALA A 234 13.25 0.91 15.92
C ALA A 234 13.18 -0.63 15.96
N GLY A 235 14.05 -1.30 15.20
CA GLY A 235 14.07 -2.75 15.06
C GLY A 235 12.99 -3.34 14.15
N ALA A 236 12.33 -2.55 13.29
CA ALA A 236 11.42 -3.06 12.26
C ALA A 236 12.14 -3.87 11.16
N LEU A 237 13.43 -3.58 10.95
CA LEU A 237 14.31 -4.25 9.99
C LEU A 237 15.47 -4.89 10.76
N SER A 238 15.28 -6.11 11.29
CA SER A 238 16.38 -6.85 11.93
C SER A 238 17.18 -7.62 10.89
N LEU A 239 18.43 -7.22 10.68
CA LEU A 239 19.28 -7.76 9.62
C LEU A 239 20.57 -8.33 10.20
N ALA A 240 20.84 -9.60 9.91
CA ALA A 240 22.14 -10.22 10.13
C ALA A 240 23.08 -9.80 8.99
N ALA A 241 23.56 -8.56 9.07
CA ALA A 241 24.36 -7.93 8.03
C ALA A 241 25.84 -7.82 8.46
N ASP A 242 26.77 -8.10 7.55
CA ASP A 242 28.18 -7.84 7.79
C ASP A 242 28.50 -6.33 7.78
N SER A 243 29.76 -5.97 8.04
CA SER A 243 30.18 -4.58 8.13
C SER A 243 30.17 -3.78 6.82
N SER A 244 30.17 -4.47 5.68
CA SER A 244 30.19 -3.88 4.33
C SER A 244 28.80 -3.80 3.71
N ALA A 245 27.81 -4.48 4.31
CA ALA A 245 26.48 -4.53 3.76
C ALA A 245 25.80 -3.15 3.78
N ARG A 246 25.02 -2.88 2.73
CA ARG A 246 24.25 -1.65 2.54
C ARG A 246 22.78 -1.97 2.32
N ILE A 247 21.95 -1.05 2.75
CA ILE A 247 20.50 -1.08 2.56
C ILE A 247 20.20 -0.27 1.33
N HIS A 248 19.37 -0.84 0.46
CA HIS A 248 18.88 -0.21 -0.76
C HIS A 248 17.36 -0.14 -0.68
N ILE A 249 16.81 1.07 -0.69
CA ILE A 249 15.37 1.33 -0.57
C ILE A 249 14.91 2.14 -1.77
N VAL A 250 13.89 1.62 -2.45
CA VAL A 250 13.18 2.35 -3.51
C VAL A 250 11.75 2.59 -3.03
N VAL A 251 11.36 3.85 -2.95
CA VAL A 251 9.96 4.25 -2.65
C VAL A 251 9.34 4.77 -3.93
N GLN A 252 8.62 3.91 -4.64
CA GLN A 252 7.97 4.23 -5.90
C GLN A 252 6.53 4.66 -5.67
N ALA A 253 6.19 5.87 -6.14
CA ALA A 253 4.86 6.46 -5.96
C ALA A 253 4.16 6.79 -7.30
N ALA A 254 4.86 6.60 -8.42
CA ALA A 254 4.35 6.92 -9.74
C ALA A 254 3.25 5.92 -10.18
N TRP A 255 2.11 6.44 -10.63
CA TRP A 255 1.08 5.67 -11.33
C TRP A 255 1.51 5.36 -12.77
N ASN A 256 2.58 4.58 -12.90
CA ASN A 256 3.18 4.20 -14.18
C ASN A 256 2.46 2.98 -14.80
N ASN A 257 2.86 2.59 -16.01
CA ASN A 257 2.25 1.46 -16.73
C ASN A 257 2.33 0.14 -15.95
N GLU A 258 3.42 -0.08 -15.21
CA GLU A 258 3.61 -1.29 -14.38
C GLU A 258 2.64 -1.32 -13.21
N ALA A 259 2.62 -0.26 -12.39
CA ALA A 259 1.71 -0.14 -11.24
C ALA A 259 0.25 -0.23 -11.68
N LYS A 260 -0.09 0.43 -12.80
CA LYS A 260 -1.43 0.35 -13.38
C LYS A 260 -1.78 -1.07 -13.78
N ALA A 261 -0.93 -1.76 -14.54
CA ALA A 261 -1.17 -3.13 -14.96
C ALA A 261 -1.29 -4.08 -13.75
N TRP A 262 -0.47 -3.88 -12.72
CA TRP A 262 -0.48 -4.67 -11.49
C TRP A 262 -1.80 -4.53 -10.72
N VAL A 263 -2.25 -3.30 -10.49
CA VAL A 263 -3.51 -3.04 -9.79
C VAL A 263 -4.70 -3.49 -10.64
N GLU A 264 -4.73 -3.21 -11.94
CA GLU A 264 -5.82 -3.65 -12.83
C GLU A 264 -5.94 -5.18 -12.88
N GLN A 265 -4.81 -5.89 -12.90
CA GLN A 265 -4.76 -7.34 -12.86
C GLN A 265 -5.24 -7.90 -11.52
N SER A 266 -4.90 -7.24 -10.40
CA SER A 266 -5.39 -7.58 -9.05
C SER A 266 -6.91 -7.38 -8.89
N LEU A 267 -7.48 -6.47 -9.69
CA LEU A 267 -8.92 -6.16 -9.71
C LEU A 267 -9.71 -6.97 -10.76
N LYS A 268 -9.09 -7.99 -11.36
CA LYS A 268 -9.75 -8.80 -12.37
C LYS A 268 -11.01 -9.47 -11.78
N ASN A 269 -12.16 -9.20 -12.41
CA ASN A 269 -13.50 -9.64 -11.97
C ASN A 269 -14.03 -8.96 -10.69
N GLN A 270 -13.44 -7.85 -10.26
CA GLN A 270 -13.85 -7.09 -9.08
C GLN A 270 -14.50 -5.75 -9.47
N SER A 271 -15.72 -5.81 -10.00
CA SER A 271 -16.43 -4.63 -10.55
C SER A 271 -16.84 -3.59 -9.50
N ASP A 272 -16.85 -3.95 -8.23
CA ASP A 272 -17.23 -3.06 -7.12
C ASP A 272 -16.10 -2.07 -6.76
N TYR A 273 -14.90 -2.22 -7.34
CA TYR A 273 -13.74 -1.37 -7.08
C TYR A 273 -13.45 -0.40 -8.23
N ALA A 274 -13.04 0.82 -7.88
CA ALA A 274 -12.51 1.81 -8.80
C ALA A 274 -11.12 2.30 -8.36
N THR A 275 -10.20 2.39 -9.30
CA THR A 275 -8.83 2.90 -9.07
C THR A 275 -8.84 4.40 -8.88
N THR A 276 -8.05 4.91 -7.93
CA THR A 276 -7.90 6.36 -7.70
C THR A 276 -6.64 6.95 -8.36
N GLY A 277 -5.79 6.10 -8.93
CA GLY A 277 -4.48 6.51 -9.46
C GLY A 277 -3.43 6.73 -8.36
N VAL A 278 -3.72 6.34 -7.12
CA VAL A 278 -2.76 6.44 -6.01
C VAL A 278 -2.15 5.08 -5.73
N VAL A 279 -0.83 4.99 -5.82
CA VAL A 279 -0.06 3.80 -5.49
C VAL A 279 1.16 4.15 -4.63
N LEU A 280 1.63 3.14 -3.91
CA LEU A 280 2.91 3.10 -3.23
C LEU A 280 3.48 1.69 -3.41
N SER A 281 4.70 1.60 -3.88
CA SER A 281 5.51 0.39 -3.82
C SER A 281 6.80 0.73 -3.09
N VAL A 282 7.17 -0.11 -2.12
CA VAL A 282 8.45 0.02 -1.42
C VAL A 282 9.22 -1.26 -1.69
N VAL A 283 10.44 -1.12 -2.20
CA VAL A 283 11.36 -2.24 -2.36
C VAL A 283 12.51 -2.01 -1.42
N ILE A 284 12.85 -3.01 -0.61
CA ILE A 284 13.98 -2.96 0.32
C ILE A 284 14.87 -4.16 0.02
N GLN A 285 16.17 -3.88 -0.16
CA GLN A 285 17.18 -4.89 -0.40
C GLN A 285 18.36 -4.69 0.56
N LEU A 286 18.91 -5.81 1.02
CA LEU A 286 20.20 -5.87 1.67
C LEU A 286 21.23 -6.32 0.64
N ILE A 287 22.24 -5.50 0.39
CA ILE A 287 23.32 -5.78 -0.55
C ILE A 287 24.60 -6.01 0.24
N SER A 288 25.21 -7.20 0.09
CA SER A 288 26.53 -7.52 0.64
C SER A 288 27.43 -8.09 -0.46
N GLY A 289 28.40 -7.29 -0.91
CA GLY A 289 29.19 -7.60 -2.11
C GLY A 289 28.26 -7.85 -3.30
N ASP A 290 28.44 -9.01 -3.94
CA ASP A 290 27.60 -9.44 -5.08
C ASP A 290 26.25 -10.06 -4.66
N SER A 291 25.98 -10.20 -3.36
CA SER A 291 24.75 -10.81 -2.85
C SER A 291 23.67 -9.76 -2.62
N ILE A 292 22.50 -9.96 -3.23
CA ILE A 292 21.31 -9.12 -3.05
C ILE A 292 20.22 -9.97 -2.41
N GLN A 293 19.70 -9.53 -1.27
CA GLN A 293 18.57 -10.15 -0.59
C GLN A 293 17.41 -9.14 -0.50
N GLU A 294 16.26 -9.47 -1.06
CA GLU A 294 15.04 -8.66 -0.92
C GLU A 294 14.37 -8.92 0.44
N ILE A 295 13.89 -7.84 1.06
CA ILE A 295 13.23 -7.87 2.37
C ILE A 295 11.74 -7.60 2.14
N HIS A 296 10.94 -8.67 2.24
CA HIS A 296 9.50 -8.57 2.04
C HIS A 296 8.71 -8.36 3.33
N GLN A 297 9.17 -8.89 4.46
CA GLN A 297 8.48 -8.80 5.75
C GLN A 297 9.26 -7.95 6.74
N LEU A 298 8.52 -7.31 7.64
CA LEU A 298 9.06 -6.53 8.75
C LEU A 298 8.87 -7.26 10.08
N ASP A 299 9.82 -7.09 10.99
CA ASP A 299 9.69 -7.57 12.37
C ASP A 299 8.69 -6.72 13.19
N LYS A 300 8.47 -5.47 12.75
CA LYS A 300 7.47 -4.55 13.29
C LYS A 300 6.85 -3.74 12.16
N SER A 301 5.53 -3.53 12.22
CA SER A 301 4.80 -2.78 11.20
C SER A 301 5.38 -1.39 10.96
N ALA A 302 5.63 -1.04 9.70
CA ALA A 302 5.93 0.33 9.32
C ALA A 302 4.62 1.14 9.32
N VAL A 303 4.69 2.40 9.73
CA VAL A 303 3.58 3.35 9.58
C VAL A 303 3.78 4.13 8.30
N VAL A 304 2.82 4.03 7.39
CA VAL A 304 2.84 4.69 6.09
C VAL A 304 1.83 5.83 6.09
N THR A 305 2.25 7.00 5.62
CA THR A 305 1.38 8.16 5.38
C THR A 305 1.43 8.57 3.91
N ILE A 306 0.26 8.74 3.31
CA ILE A 306 0.04 9.10 1.91
C ILE A 306 -0.79 10.38 1.87
N ALA A 307 -0.16 11.52 1.61
CA ALA A 307 -0.87 12.78 1.40
C ALA A 307 -1.42 12.85 -0.03
N LEU A 308 -2.72 13.01 -0.18
CA LEU A 308 -3.38 13.13 -1.47
C LEU A 308 -3.06 14.48 -2.11
N THR A 309 -2.81 14.50 -3.42
CA THR A 309 -2.80 15.75 -4.17
C THR A 309 -4.22 16.33 -4.24
N SER A 310 -4.36 17.62 -4.54
CA SER A 310 -5.68 18.26 -4.70
C SER A 310 -6.53 17.57 -5.77
N GLU A 311 -5.92 17.07 -6.84
CA GLU A 311 -6.59 16.33 -7.91
C GLU A 311 -7.06 14.95 -7.43
N GLN A 312 -6.20 14.21 -6.74
CA GLN A 312 -6.55 12.91 -6.15
C GLN A 312 -7.68 13.05 -5.12
N ALA A 313 -7.62 14.08 -4.27
CA ALA A 313 -8.63 14.35 -3.26
C ALA A 313 -10.02 14.65 -3.86
N GLN A 314 -10.08 15.29 -5.04
CA GLN A 314 -11.35 15.53 -5.75
C GLN A 314 -11.96 14.27 -6.36
N LEU A 315 -11.12 13.31 -6.72
CA LEU A 315 -11.56 12.04 -7.30
C LEU A 315 -12.00 11.03 -6.22
N ILE A 316 -11.59 11.24 -4.96
CA ILE A 316 -11.78 10.31 -3.84
C ILE A 316 -13.02 10.65 -3.02
N SER A 317 -13.94 9.69 -2.88
CA SER A 317 -14.96 9.73 -1.84
C SER A 317 -14.39 9.20 -0.52
N ALA A 318 -14.26 10.07 0.49
CA ALA A 318 -13.73 9.70 1.82
C ALA A 318 -14.54 8.56 2.51
N ASP A 319 -15.83 8.46 2.19
CA ASP A 319 -16.70 7.40 2.72
C ASP A 319 -16.46 6.04 2.04
N LEU A 320 -15.94 6.02 0.81
CA LEU A 320 -15.79 4.80 0.00
C LEU A 320 -14.33 4.37 -0.22
N ALA A 321 -13.39 5.25 0.06
CA ALA A 321 -11.98 4.98 -0.15
C ALA A 321 -11.36 4.20 1.00
N GLY A 322 -10.50 3.25 0.65
CA GLY A 322 -9.70 2.46 1.57
C GLY A 322 -8.32 2.21 1.00
N VAL A 323 -7.39 1.85 1.88
CA VAL A 323 -6.07 1.36 1.47
C VAL A 323 -6.18 -0.13 1.20
N TYR A 324 -5.53 -0.60 0.14
CA TYR A 324 -5.52 -1.98 -0.24
C TYR A 324 -4.11 -2.42 -0.61
N TYR A 325 -3.74 -3.61 -0.16
CA TYR A 325 -2.60 -4.35 -0.68
C TYR A 325 -3.05 -5.06 -1.97
N ALA A 326 -2.24 -4.99 -3.03
CA ALA A 326 -2.49 -5.63 -4.32
C ALA A 326 -1.34 -6.60 -4.65
N ASP A 327 -1.65 -7.88 -4.86
CA ASP A 327 -0.67 -8.97 -5.05
C ASP A 327 -0.58 -9.49 -6.49
N GLY A 328 -1.32 -8.88 -7.44
CA GLY A 328 -1.42 -9.34 -8.83
C GLY A 328 -2.48 -10.42 -9.06
N ALA A 329 -3.13 -10.93 -8.01
CA ALA A 329 -4.22 -11.90 -8.08
C ALA A 329 -5.50 -11.38 -7.43
N SER A 330 -5.39 -10.59 -6.36
CA SER A 330 -6.46 -10.06 -5.55
C SER A 330 -6.05 -8.77 -4.86
N VAL A 331 -7.01 -8.13 -4.19
CA VAL A 331 -6.76 -7.01 -3.30
C VAL A 331 -7.22 -7.34 -1.90
N GLU A 332 -6.42 -6.96 -0.91
CA GLU A 332 -6.73 -7.13 0.51
C GLU A 332 -6.90 -5.76 1.16
N TYR A 333 -7.97 -5.60 1.94
CA TYR A 333 -8.23 -4.35 2.65
C TYR A 333 -7.22 -4.15 3.77
N VAL A 334 -6.59 -3.00 3.79
CA VAL A 334 -5.63 -2.60 4.82
C VAL A 334 -6.29 -1.50 5.66
N PRO A 335 -6.55 -1.73 6.96
CA PRO A 335 -7.10 -0.72 7.84
C PRO A 335 -6.26 0.54 7.82
N GLY A 336 -6.89 1.67 7.51
CA GLY A 336 -6.23 2.95 7.39
C GLY A 336 -7.20 4.10 7.64
N VAL A 337 -6.67 5.19 8.17
CA VAL A 337 -7.43 6.39 8.55
C VAL A 337 -7.14 7.49 7.55
N LEU A 338 -8.20 8.12 7.01
CA LEU A 338 -8.11 9.32 6.18
C LEU A 338 -8.41 10.55 7.02
N LYS A 339 -7.39 11.36 7.31
CA LYS A 339 -7.52 12.63 8.04
C LYS A 339 -6.83 13.75 7.29
N ASN A 340 -7.50 14.90 7.13
CA ASN A 340 -6.92 16.09 6.50
C ASN A 340 -6.29 15.81 5.11
N GLY A 341 -6.89 14.93 4.31
CA GLY A 341 -6.38 14.54 3.00
C GLY A 341 -5.18 13.59 3.03
N GLN A 342 -4.88 12.97 4.17
CA GLN A 342 -3.78 12.02 4.32
C GLN A 342 -4.31 10.67 4.79
N PHE A 343 -3.98 9.61 4.04
CA PHE A 343 -4.18 8.24 4.51
C PHE A 343 -3.01 7.82 5.38
N THR A 344 -3.28 7.26 6.55
CA THR A 344 -2.28 6.64 7.43
C THR A 344 -2.68 5.20 7.70
N PHE A 345 -1.75 4.27 7.50
CA PHE A 345 -1.97 2.83 7.70
C PHE A 345 -0.68 2.13 8.16
N SER A 346 -0.82 0.95 8.74
CA SER A 346 0.29 0.09 9.10
C SER A 346 0.54 -0.95 8.01
N ALA A 347 1.80 -1.22 7.70
CA ALA A 347 2.23 -2.22 6.73
C ALA A 347 3.22 -3.19 7.38
N ASP A 348 2.93 -4.49 7.35
CA ASP A 348 3.79 -5.55 7.90
C ASP A 348 4.74 -6.14 6.85
N HIS A 349 4.47 -5.87 5.59
CA HIS A 349 5.26 -6.31 4.45
C HIS A 349 5.24 -5.22 3.38
N PHE A 350 6.12 -5.33 2.39
CA PHE A 350 6.12 -4.39 1.28
C PHE A 350 5.68 -5.05 -0.02
N SER A 351 4.80 -4.34 -0.71
CA SER A 351 4.31 -4.63 -2.04
C SER A 351 3.59 -3.39 -2.57
N TYR A 352 2.74 -3.55 -3.58
CA TYR A 352 1.88 -2.49 -4.06
C TYR A 352 0.74 -2.24 -3.08
N TYR A 353 0.77 -1.07 -2.44
CA TYR A 353 -0.36 -0.49 -1.73
C TYR A 353 -1.03 0.54 -2.64
N THR A 354 -2.36 0.51 -2.71
CA THR A 354 -3.14 1.42 -3.54
C THR A 354 -4.35 1.92 -2.78
N ILE A 355 -4.82 3.12 -3.12
CA ILE A 355 -6.12 3.60 -2.63
C ILE A 355 -7.17 3.25 -3.68
N LEU A 356 -8.20 2.52 -3.26
CA LEU A 356 -9.33 2.15 -4.12
C LEU A 356 -10.62 2.68 -3.51
N GLN A 357 -11.61 2.96 -4.35
CA GLN A 357 -12.98 3.13 -3.90
C GLN A 357 -13.72 1.82 -4.02
N TYR A 358 -14.30 1.36 -2.91
CA TYR A 358 -15.19 0.21 -2.90
C TYR A 358 -16.64 0.68 -2.83
N SER A 359 -17.41 0.36 -3.86
CA SER A 359 -18.78 0.82 -4.06
C SER A 359 -19.73 -0.36 -4.12
N LYS A 360 -19.83 -1.13 -3.03
CA LYS A 360 -20.76 -2.26 -2.96
C LYS A 360 -22.21 -1.79 -3.01
N THR A 361 -23.01 -2.41 -3.88
CA THR A 361 -24.45 -2.19 -3.95
C THR A 361 -25.20 -3.47 -3.62
N PHE A 362 -26.39 -3.32 -3.05
CA PHE A 362 -27.31 -4.42 -2.75
C PHE A 362 -28.68 -4.11 -3.35
N VAL A 363 -29.31 -5.11 -3.97
CA VAL A 363 -30.54 -4.91 -4.74
C VAL A 363 -31.72 -4.50 -3.86
N ASP A 364 -31.70 -4.89 -2.59
CA ASP A 364 -32.71 -4.57 -1.58
C ASP A 364 -32.47 -3.24 -0.84
N LEU A 365 -31.44 -2.49 -1.23
CA LEU A 365 -31.14 -1.17 -0.72
C LEU A 365 -31.38 -0.03 -1.71
N VAL A 366 -31.71 -0.31 -2.98
CA VAL A 366 -31.94 0.73 -3.99
C VAL A 366 -33.06 1.68 -3.56
N GLY A 367 -32.73 2.94 -3.29
CA GLY A 367 -33.67 3.96 -2.82
C GLY A 367 -34.06 3.81 -1.34
N HIS A 368 -33.40 2.91 -0.60
CA HIS A 368 -33.60 2.74 0.83
C HIS A 368 -32.83 3.80 1.62
N TRP A 369 -33.41 4.34 2.70
CA TRP A 369 -32.83 5.43 3.48
C TRP A 369 -31.46 5.10 4.12
N ALA A 370 -31.17 3.81 4.33
CA ALA A 370 -29.89 3.34 4.87
C ALA A 370 -28.83 3.01 3.80
N GLU A 371 -29.14 3.16 2.50
CA GLU A 371 -28.26 2.75 1.40
C GLU A 371 -26.86 3.37 1.51
N ALA A 372 -26.78 4.69 1.71
CA ALA A 372 -25.51 5.41 1.81
C ALA A 372 -24.68 4.95 3.01
N SER A 373 -25.30 4.79 4.18
CA SER A 373 -24.61 4.33 5.40
C SER A 373 -24.11 2.90 5.25
N VAL A 374 -24.92 1.99 4.66
CA VAL A 374 -24.47 0.61 4.40
C VAL A 374 -23.32 0.58 3.40
N LYS A 375 -23.37 1.40 2.34
CA LYS A 375 -22.31 1.49 1.33
C LYS A 375 -20.99 1.98 1.94
N SER A 376 -21.04 3.03 2.76
CA SER A 376 -19.88 3.55 3.50
C SER A 376 -19.29 2.49 4.46
N LEU A 377 -20.14 1.83 5.25
CA LEU A 377 -19.68 0.79 6.16
C LEU A 377 -19.14 -0.46 5.45
N ALA A 378 -19.66 -0.80 4.26
CA ALA A 378 -19.14 -1.89 3.45
C ALA A 378 -17.76 -1.55 2.89
N ALA A 379 -17.52 -0.30 2.46
CA ALA A 379 -16.20 0.21 2.09
C ALA A 379 -15.16 0.12 3.21
N LYS A 380 -15.62 0.23 4.45
CA LYS A 380 -14.80 0.13 5.67
C LYS A 380 -14.71 -1.31 6.23
N GLN A 381 -15.25 -2.29 5.51
CA GLN A 381 -15.31 -3.71 5.92
C GLN A 381 -16.04 -3.97 7.25
N ILE A 382 -16.91 -3.04 7.69
CA ILE A 382 -17.65 -3.16 8.96
C ILE A 382 -18.90 -4.01 8.76
N VAL A 383 -19.62 -3.80 7.66
CA VAL A 383 -20.84 -4.54 7.33
C VAL A 383 -20.66 -5.40 6.08
N ASN A 384 -21.32 -6.56 6.08
CA ASN A 384 -21.41 -7.47 4.95
C ASN A 384 -22.87 -7.75 4.62
N GLY A 385 -23.16 -8.09 3.36
CA GLY A 385 -24.45 -8.61 2.95
C GLY A 385 -24.78 -9.96 3.62
N VAL A 386 -26.05 -10.35 3.56
CA VAL A 386 -26.44 -11.74 3.88
C VAL A 386 -26.06 -12.69 2.74
N ASP A 387 -25.90 -12.15 1.54
CA ASP A 387 -25.25 -12.76 0.40
C ASP A 387 -24.58 -11.67 -0.46
N ASN A 388 -24.10 -12.04 -1.66
CA ASN A 388 -23.40 -11.12 -2.56
C ASN A 388 -24.24 -9.95 -3.09
N ASN A 389 -25.57 -10.07 -3.09
CA ASN A 389 -26.52 -9.14 -3.70
C ASN A 389 -27.54 -8.55 -2.71
N HIS A 390 -27.73 -9.13 -1.52
CA HIS A 390 -28.72 -8.68 -0.53
C HIS A 390 -28.09 -8.30 0.80
N TYR A 391 -28.61 -7.22 1.41
CA TYR A 391 -28.22 -6.78 2.75
C TYR A 391 -29.21 -7.20 3.85
N ALA A 392 -30.47 -7.43 3.51
CA ALA A 392 -31.61 -7.65 4.39
C ALA A 392 -31.84 -6.50 5.40
N PRO A 393 -32.08 -5.25 4.96
CA PRO A 393 -32.12 -4.06 5.81
C PRO A 393 -33.16 -4.13 6.94
N GLY A 394 -34.32 -4.74 6.69
CA GLY A 394 -35.41 -4.86 7.67
C GLY A 394 -35.29 -6.02 8.65
N ARG A 395 -34.26 -6.88 8.53
CA ARG A 395 -34.07 -8.01 9.45
C ARG A 395 -33.60 -7.50 10.81
N SER A 396 -34.25 -7.92 11.89
CA SER A 396 -33.76 -7.70 13.24
C SER A 396 -32.41 -8.38 13.47
N ILE A 397 -31.54 -7.73 14.23
CA ILE A 397 -30.17 -8.20 14.51
C ILE A 397 -30.08 -8.79 15.92
N THR A 398 -29.21 -9.78 16.08
CA THR A 398 -28.93 -10.39 17.39
C THR A 398 -27.94 -9.53 18.19
N ARG A 399 -27.89 -9.75 19.51
CA ARG A 399 -26.90 -9.12 20.39
C ARG A 399 -25.46 -9.39 19.95
N ALA A 400 -25.16 -10.63 19.53
CA ALA A 400 -23.83 -10.99 19.04
C ALA A 400 -23.46 -10.26 17.74
N GLU A 401 -24.38 -10.19 16.79
CA GLU A 401 -24.17 -9.47 15.53
C GLU A 401 -23.98 -7.96 15.78
N PHE A 402 -24.77 -7.36 16.70
CA PHE A 402 -24.61 -5.94 17.06
C PHE A 402 -23.22 -5.65 17.64
N VAL A 403 -22.77 -6.46 18.59
CA VAL A 403 -21.44 -6.30 19.22
C VAL A 403 -20.32 -6.45 18.20
N ALA A 404 -20.40 -7.44 17.31
CA ALA A 404 -19.39 -7.61 16.27
C ALA A 404 -19.28 -6.37 15.35
N LEU A 405 -20.40 -5.69 15.04
CA LEU A 405 -20.37 -4.48 14.23
C LEU A 405 -19.74 -3.28 14.98
N ILE A 406 -20.05 -3.11 16.26
CA ILE A 406 -19.45 -2.05 17.08
C ILE A 406 -17.95 -2.26 17.25
N MET A 407 -17.51 -3.49 17.50
CA MET A 407 -16.09 -3.81 17.66
C MET A 407 -15.32 -3.58 16.36
N ARG A 408 -15.86 -4.00 15.20
CA ARG A 408 -15.24 -3.67 13.90
C ARG A 408 -15.16 -2.16 13.65
N ALA A 409 -16.13 -1.39 14.13
CA ALA A 409 -16.08 0.07 14.01
C ALA A 409 -14.96 0.68 14.89
N LEU A 410 -14.71 0.13 16.08
CA LEU A 410 -13.59 0.51 16.96
C LEU A 410 -12.24 0.10 16.36
N ASP A 411 -12.16 -1.09 15.78
CA ASP A 411 -10.97 -1.56 15.05
C ASP A 411 -10.62 -0.60 13.91
N HIS A 412 -11.63 -0.27 13.09
CA HIS A 412 -11.47 0.61 11.95
C HIS A 412 -11.01 2.02 12.33
N SER A 413 -11.43 2.52 13.49
CA SER A 413 -11.07 3.87 13.95
C SER A 413 -9.66 3.95 14.55
N GLY A 414 -8.97 2.82 14.71
CA GLY A 414 -7.69 2.76 15.41
C GLY A 414 -7.81 3.08 16.90
N SER A 415 -9.03 3.06 17.46
CA SER A 415 -9.32 3.37 18.86
C SER A 415 -9.17 2.17 19.78
N GLN A 416 -8.48 1.11 19.35
CA GLN A 416 -8.39 -0.12 20.12
C GLN A 416 -7.60 0.07 21.42
N PRO A 417 -8.21 -0.17 22.59
CA PRO A 417 -7.49 -0.12 23.85
C PRO A 417 -6.52 -1.29 23.93
N THR A 418 -5.24 -1.00 24.15
CA THR A 418 -4.23 -2.03 24.42
C THR A 418 -4.46 -2.61 25.81
N GLY A 419 -5.17 -3.72 25.92
CA GLY A 419 -5.36 -4.44 27.18
C GLY A 419 -5.89 -5.85 26.93
N GLN A 420 -5.29 -6.86 27.57
CA GLN A 420 -5.80 -8.23 27.49
C GLN A 420 -7.25 -8.29 27.97
N ALA A 421 -8.13 -8.85 27.14
CA ALA A 421 -9.46 -9.25 27.57
C ALA A 421 -9.33 -10.15 28.80
N ALA A 422 -9.88 -9.71 29.94
CA ALA A 422 -9.94 -10.54 31.13
C ALA A 422 -10.87 -11.73 30.84
N ALA A 423 -10.35 -12.95 30.99
CA ALA A 423 -11.09 -14.19 30.88
C ALA A 423 -12.09 -14.35 32.04
N GLY A 424 -13.16 -13.55 32.04
CA GLY A 424 -14.36 -13.70 32.85
C GLY A 424 -15.54 -13.94 31.93
N GLY A 425 -15.59 -15.13 31.33
CA GLY A 425 -16.49 -15.44 30.22
C GLY A 425 -17.97 -15.53 30.63
N PHE A 426 -18.84 -15.17 29.70
CA PHE A 426 -20.26 -15.51 29.79
C PHE A 426 -20.44 -17.01 29.55
N THR A 427 -21.27 -17.65 30.38
CA THR A 427 -21.48 -19.12 30.35
C THR A 427 -22.10 -19.64 29.05
N ASP A 428 -22.69 -18.77 28.24
CA ASP A 428 -23.35 -19.07 26.97
C ASP A 428 -22.58 -18.54 25.73
N VAL A 429 -21.31 -18.18 25.91
CA VAL A 429 -20.39 -17.79 24.83
C VAL A 429 -19.32 -18.88 24.72
N PRO A 430 -19.54 -19.92 23.90
CA PRO A 430 -18.55 -20.96 23.69
C PRO A 430 -17.38 -20.46 22.84
N ASP A 431 -16.24 -21.12 22.93
CA ASP A 431 -15.05 -20.83 22.13
C ASP A 431 -15.28 -21.08 20.63
N GLY A 432 -14.53 -20.38 19.78
CA GLY A 432 -14.53 -20.60 18.32
C GLY A 432 -15.80 -20.14 17.59
N ARG A 433 -16.66 -19.32 18.22
CA ARG A 433 -17.76 -18.64 17.52
C ARG A 433 -17.27 -17.34 16.92
N TYR A 434 -17.88 -16.92 15.82
CA TYR A 434 -17.51 -15.66 15.14
C TYR A 434 -17.60 -14.42 16.04
N TYR A 435 -18.35 -14.50 17.15
CA TYR A 435 -18.54 -13.41 18.11
C TYR A 435 -17.77 -13.60 19.41
N THR A 436 -17.08 -14.73 19.63
CA THR A 436 -16.46 -15.05 20.93
C THR A 436 -15.47 -13.96 21.33
N GLU A 437 -14.55 -13.61 20.43
CA GLU A 437 -13.52 -12.60 20.69
C GLU A 437 -14.13 -11.21 20.86
N ASN A 438 -15.00 -10.79 19.94
CA ASN A 438 -15.65 -9.48 20.02
C ASN A 438 -16.47 -9.30 21.31
N VAL A 439 -17.13 -10.36 21.79
CA VAL A 439 -17.90 -10.32 23.04
C VAL A 439 -16.98 -10.24 24.26
N ALA A 440 -15.90 -11.00 24.27
CA ALA A 440 -14.93 -10.94 25.37
C ALA A 440 -14.27 -9.56 25.47
N GLU A 441 -13.88 -9.01 24.32
CA GLU A 441 -13.27 -7.69 24.23
C GLU A 441 -14.27 -6.58 24.60
N ALA A 442 -15.47 -6.58 24.02
CA ALA A 442 -16.50 -5.60 24.36
C ALA A 442 -16.88 -5.64 25.84
N ALA A 443 -16.84 -6.82 26.49
CA ALA A 443 -17.05 -6.94 27.92
C ALA A 443 -15.88 -6.37 28.74
N ALA A 444 -14.63 -6.64 28.32
CA ALA A 444 -13.44 -6.08 28.95
C ALA A 444 -13.39 -4.53 28.84
N LEU A 445 -13.88 -3.99 27.73
CA LEU A 445 -14.05 -2.55 27.51
C LEU A 445 -15.28 -1.97 28.21
N GLY A 446 -16.08 -2.78 28.89
CA GLY A 446 -17.31 -2.32 29.56
C GLY A 446 -18.41 -1.85 28.61
N ILE A 447 -18.27 -2.07 27.30
CA ILE A 447 -19.27 -1.70 26.28
C ILE A 447 -20.55 -2.50 26.49
N ILE A 448 -20.41 -3.79 26.79
CA ILE A 448 -21.52 -4.67 27.10
C ILE A 448 -21.45 -5.20 28.52
N THR A 449 -22.63 -5.48 29.05
CA THR A 449 -22.84 -6.21 30.30
C THR A 449 -23.78 -7.38 30.05
N GLY A 450 -23.56 -8.49 30.72
CA GLY A 450 -24.46 -9.65 30.65
C GLY A 450 -25.62 -9.58 31.63
N TYR A 451 -26.40 -10.65 31.65
CA TYR A 451 -27.50 -10.90 32.57
C TYR A 451 -27.16 -12.17 33.35
N GLU A 452 -26.88 -12.03 34.65
CA GLU A 452 -26.66 -13.19 35.54
C GLU A 452 -25.58 -14.17 35.02
N GLY A 453 -24.47 -13.64 34.48
CA GLY A 453 -23.39 -14.45 33.93
C GLY A 453 -23.61 -15.00 32.51
N LYS A 454 -24.64 -14.49 31.79
CA LYS A 454 -24.94 -14.82 30.39
C LYS A 454 -24.91 -13.59 29.49
N PHE A 455 -24.50 -13.74 28.23
CA PHE A 455 -24.54 -12.68 27.23
C PHE A 455 -25.83 -12.67 26.40
N ARG A 456 -26.43 -13.86 26.20
CA ARG A 456 -27.60 -14.12 25.35
C ARG A 456 -27.34 -13.79 23.87
N PRO A 457 -26.35 -14.42 23.22
CA PRO A 457 -25.86 -14.01 21.89
C PRO A 457 -26.91 -14.05 20.78
N ASN A 458 -27.86 -14.98 20.86
CA ASN A 458 -28.86 -15.21 19.81
C ASN A 458 -30.15 -14.40 19.98
N ASP A 459 -30.29 -13.69 21.09
CA ASP A 459 -31.48 -12.89 21.33
C ASP A 459 -31.42 -11.62 20.48
N GLN A 460 -32.60 -11.17 20.03
CA GLN A 460 -32.70 -9.88 19.36
C GLN A 460 -32.40 -8.77 20.37
N ILE A 461 -31.56 -7.81 19.96
CA ILE A 461 -31.22 -6.67 20.80
C ILE A 461 -32.32 -5.61 20.69
N THR A 462 -32.83 -5.15 21.84
CA THR A 462 -33.80 -4.04 21.86
C THR A 462 -33.12 -2.71 21.56
N ARG A 463 -33.90 -1.70 21.19
CA ARG A 463 -33.36 -0.38 20.88
C ARG A 463 -32.68 0.26 22.08
N GLU A 464 -33.26 0.18 23.27
CA GLU A 464 -32.62 0.75 24.46
C GLU A 464 -31.32 0.03 24.85
N GLU A 465 -31.25 -1.30 24.67
CA GLU A 465 -30.01 -2.06 24.87
C GLU A 465 -28.93 -1.68 23.85
N ALA A 466 -29.29 -1.57 22.57
CA ALA A 466 -28.38 -1.17 21.51
C ALA A 466 -27.81 0.23 21.75
N VAL A 467 -28.66 1.19 22.17
CA VAL A 467 -28.23 2.57 22.41
C VAL A 467 -27.33 2.69 23.65
N VAL A 468 -27.57 1.92 24.70
CA VAL A 468 -26.67 1.89 25.86
C VAL A 468 -25.28 1.39 25.47
N ALA A 469 -25.21 0.29 24.71
CA ALA A 469 -23.93 -0.23 24.23
C ALA A 469 -23.24 0.75 23.25
N LEU A 470 -24.00 1.36 22.34
CA LEU A 470 -23.48 2.38 21.42
C LEU A 470 -22.90 3.59 22.17
N ASN A 471 -23.59 4.06 23.21
CA ASN A 471 -23.14 5.19 24.02
C ASN A 471 -21.84 4.89 24.78
N ARG A 472 -21.69 3.67 25.29
CA ARG A 472 -20.43 3.24 25.93
C ARG A 472 -19.30 3.09 24.92
N ALA A 473 -19.59 2.58 23.73
CA ALA A 473 -18.61 2.52 22.65
C ALA A 473 -18.16 3.92 22.22
N ALA A 474 -19.08 4.90 22.20
CA ALA A 474 -18.80 6.29 21.86
C ALA A 474 -17.72 6.96 22.72
N ASP A 475 -17.52 6.52 23.96
CA ASP A 475 -16.46 7.05 24.84
C ASP A 475 -15.05 6.81 24.28
N TYR A 476 -14.88 5.81 23.41
CA TYR A 476 -13.61 5.49 22.74
C TYR A 476 -13.38 6.27 21.42
N PHE A 477 -14.36 7.06 20.96
CA PHE A 477 -14.28 7.82 19.70
C PHE A 477 -14.00 9.31 19.90
N HIS A 478 -13.77 9.76 21.14
CA HIS A 478 -13.52 11.17 21.48
C HIS A 478 -14.51 12.12 20.77
N LEU A 479 -15.80 11.80 20.88
CA LEU A 479 -16.85 12.51 20.15
C LEU A 479 -16.93 13.98 20.57
N THR A 480 -17.22 14.84 19.60
CA THR A 480 -17.63 16.21 19.87
C THR A 480 -19.14 16.29 19.94
N ALA A 481 -19.69 16.97 20.96
CA ALA A 481 -21.13 17.13 21.09
C ALA A 481 -21.73 17.82 19.85
N SER A 482 -22.81 17.25 19.30
CA SER A 482 -23.47 17.80 18.10
C SER A 482 -24.39 18.98 18.40
N GLY A 483 -24.60 19.29 19.70
CA GLY A 483 -25.45 20.40 20.15
C GLY A 483 -26.95 20.16 19.95
N GLN A 484 -27.39 18.92 19.74
CA GLN A 484 -28.82 18.62 19.73
C GLN A 484 -29.41 18.89 21.12
N GLY A 485 -30.55 19.58 21.16
CA GLY A 485 -31.31 19.80 22.39
C GLY A 485 -31.91 18.51 22.93
N GLN A 486 -32.67 18.57 24.02
CA GLN A 486 -33.27 17.39 24.65
C GLN A 486 -34.23 16.65 23.68
N PRO A 487 -34.21 15.30 23.64
CA PRO A 487 -35.11 14.52 22.80
C PRO A 487 -36.57 14.71 23.22
N ALA A 488 -37.46 14.98 22.26
CA ALA A 488 -38.89 15.16 22.49
C ALA A 488 -39.71 13.90 22.14
N PHE A 489 -39.28 12.73 22.63
CA PHE A 489 -39.97 11.47 22.35
C PHE A 489 -41.30 11.37 23.13
N THR A 490 -42.38 11.06 22.43
CA THR A 490 -43.73 10.94 23.03
C THR A 490 -43.89 9.72 23.93
N ASP A 491 -42.98 8.75 23.82
CA ASP A 491 -42.89 7.53 24.63
C ASP A 491 -41.69 7.53 25.59
N ALA A 492 -41.13 8.70 25.93
CA ALA A 492 -39.98 8.81 26.84
C ALA A 492 -40.22 8.12 28.21
N GLY A 493 -41.47 8.07 28.68
CA GLY A 493 -41.85 7.35 29.91
C GLY A 493 -41.79 5.83 29.81
N SER A 494 -41.64 5.26 28.61
CA SER A 494 -41.46 3.82 28.39
C SER A 494 -39.98 3.42 28.32
N ILE A 495 -39.05 4.39 28.35
CA ILE A 495 -37.61 4.12 28.38
C ILE A 495 -37.25 3.67 29.78
N SER A 496 -36.57 2.52 29.88
CA SER A 496 -36.12 1.99 31.16
C SER A 496 -35.17 2.97 31.87
N ASP A 497 -35.25 3.07 33.20
CA ASP A 497 -34.46 4.04 33.97
C ASP A 497 -32.94 3.92 33.71
N TRP A 498 -32.44 2.70 33.54
CA TRP A 498 -31.03 2.43 33.24
C TRP A 498 -30.57 2.88 31.84
N ALA A 499 -31.51 3.14 30.92
CA ALA A 499 -31.21 3.54 29.54
C ALA A 499 -31.36 5.04 29.30
N LYS A 500 -32.06 5.78 30.18
CA LYS A 500 -32.42 7.19 29.96
C LYS A 500 -31.21 8.07 29.67
N GLU A 501 -30.19 8.01 30.51
CA GLU A 501 -28.97 8.82 30.35
C GLU A 501 -28.25 8.52 29.03
N ALA A 502 -28.13 7.24 28.65
CA ALA A 502 -27.49 6.86 27.40
C ALA A 502 -28.30 7.32 26.18
N VAL A 503 -29.64 7.26 26.25
CA VAL A 503 -30.51 7.75 25.16
C VAL A 503 -30.39 9.25 25.00
N GLU A 504 -30.41 10.01 26.10
CA GLU A 504 -30.21 11.47 26.07
C GLU A 504 -28.83 11.84 25.52
N THR A 505 -27.78 11.16 25.97
CA THR A 505 -26.40 11.41 25.53
C THR A 505 -26.22 11.06 24.05
N ALA A 506 -26.62 9.86 23.62
CA ALA A 506 -26.53 9.45 22.22
C ALA A 506 -27.34 10.36 21.29
N TRP A 507 -28.48 10.88 21.76
CA TRP A 507 -29.26 11.88 21.02
C TRP A 507 -28.50 13.21 20.91
N SER A 508 -27.94 13.71 22.02
CA SER A 508 -27.15 14.95 22.05
C SER A 508 -25.92 14.91 21.13
N HIS A 509 -25.38 13.71 20.90
CA HIS A 509 -24.26 13.43 19.98
C HIS A 509 -24.74 13.13 18.54
N GLY A 510 -26.04 13.15 18.29
CA GLY A 510 -26.64 12.91 16.98
C GLY A 510 -26.53 11.46 16.49
N LEU A 511 -26.18 10.52 17.38
CA LEU A 511 -25.97 9.11 17.03
C LEU A 511 -27.30 8.40 16.72
N ILE A 512 -28.37 8.81 17.41
CA ILE A 512 -29.69 8.20 17.30
C ILE A 512 -30.74 9.21 16.84
N GLN A 513 -31.80 8.69 16.24
CA GLN A 513 -33.01 9.44 15.93
C GLN A 513 -34.25 8.61 16.33
N GLY A 514 -35.40 9.26 16.45
CA GLY A 514 -36.69 8.55 16.58
C GLY A 514 -37.28 8.16 15.24
N ASP A 515 -38.42 7.47 15.27
CA ASP A 515 -39.22 7.14 14.07
C ASP A 515 -40.08 8.32 13.56
N GLY A 516 -39.76 9.53 14.00
CA GLY A 516 -40.54 10.75 13.82
C GLY A 516 -41.04 11.34 15.14
N LYS A 517 -41.62 10.52 16.04
CA LYS A 517 -42.12 11.00 17.35
C LYS A 517 -41.84 10.06 18.52
N LYS A 518 -41.45 8.82 18.27
CA LYS A 518 -41.18 7.82 19.30
C LYS A 518 -39.75 7.33 19.24
N PHE A 519 -39.26 6.89 20.39
CA PHE A 519 -38.00 6.16 20.50
C PHE A 519 -38.22 4.66 20.25
N ASN A 520 -39.30 4.07 20.77
CA ASN A 520 -39.59 2.64 20.75
C ASN A 520 -38.54 1.77 21.49
N PRO A 521 -38.36 1.96 22.81
CA PRO A 521 -37.25 1.36 23.57
C PRO A 521 -37.20 -0.18 23.51
N GLY A 522 -38.36 -0.84 23.63
CA GLY A 522 -38.47 -2.30 23.64
C GLY A 522 -38.52 -2.97 22.27
N GLN A 523 -38.51 -2.22 21.16
CA GLN A 523 -38.50 -2.81 19.81
C GLN A 523 -37.12 -3.34 19.46
N ALA A 524 -37.07 -4.48 18.77
CA ALA A 524 -35.81 -5.00 18.23
C ALA A 524 -35.30 -4.08 17.11
N VAL A 525 -33.99 -3.79 17.09
CA VAL A 525 -33.38 -2.97 16.03
C VAL A 525 -33.08 -3.79 14.79
N THR A 526 -33.24 -3.14 13.63
CA THR A 526 -32.97 -3.72 12.32
C THR A 526 -31.52 -3.51 11.89
N ARG A 527 -31.06 -4.32 10.93
CA ARG A 527 -29.72 -4.16 10.32
C ARG A 527 -29.50 -2.78 9.70
N ALA A 528 -30.53 -2.16 9.13
CA ALA A 528 -30.46 -0.81 8.59
C ALA A 528 -30.28 0.25 9.68
N GLU A 529 -31.03 0.15 10.77
CA GLU A 529 -30.91 1.09 11.89
C GLU A 529 -29.53 1.03 12.54
N VAL A 530 -29.02 -0.19 12.75
CA VAL A 530 -27.66 -0.36 13.31
C VAL A 530 -26.61 0.20 12.37
N ALA A 531 -26.71 -0.04 11.06
CA ALA A 531 -25.77 0.55 10.10
C ALA A 531 -25.76 2.08 10.17
N VAL A 532 -26.92 2.74 10.28
CA VAL A 532 -26.97 4.19 10.41
C VAL A 532 -26.40 4.67 11.74
N MET A 533 -26.67 3.98 12.85
CA MET A 533 -26.08 4.34 14.16
C MET A 533 -24.55 4.23 14.15
N VAL A 534 -24.00 3.15 13.57
CA VAL A 534 -22.55 2.92 13.48
C VAL A 534 -21.89 3.92 12.53
N GLU A 535 -22.51 4.24 11.40
CA GLU A 535 -21.98 5.24 10.47
C GLU A 535 -21.95 6.64 11.09
N ARG A 536 -22.98 7.02 11.85
CA ARG A 536 -22.99 8.28 12.62
C ARG A 536 -21.90 8.30 13.69
N LEU A 537 -21.68 7.18 14.37
CA LEU A 537 -20.60 7.07 15.35
C LEU A 537 -19.24 7.37 14.72
N LEU A 538 -18.94 6.78 13.56
CA LEU A 538 -17.69 7.02 12.85
C LEU A 538 -17.56 8.48 12.38
N LYS A 539 -18.65 9.06 11.84
CA LYS A 539 -18.63 10.45 11.33
C LYS A 539 -18.58 11.52 12.41
N SER A 540 -19.11 11.23 13.60
CA SER A 540 -19.05 12.14 14.76
C SER A 540 -17.71 12.09 15.49
N SER A 541 -16.85 11.12 15.17
CA SER A 541 -15.49 11.07 15.70
C SER A 541 -14.63 12.16 15.04
N SER A 542 -13.76 12.79 15.81
CA SER A 542 -12.83 13.83 15.32
C SER A 542 -11.62 13.26 14.56
N LEU A 543 -11.74 12.02 14.07
CA LEU A 543 -10.66 11.21 13.51
C LEU A 543 -10.28 11.62 12.10
#